data_AF-A0AAP2VMQ9-F1
#
_entry.id   AF-A0AAP2VMQ9-F1
#
_cell.length_a   1.000
_cell.length_b   1.000
_cell.length_c   1.000
_cell.angle_alpha   90.00
_cell.angle_beta   90.00
_cell.angle_gamma   90.00
#
_symmetry.space_group_name_H-M   'P 1'
#
loop_
_entity.id
_entity.type
_entity.pdbx_description
1 polymer ?
#
loop_
_entity_poly.entity_id
_entity_poly.type
_entity_poly.pdbx_seq_one_letter_code
_entity_poly.pdbx_strand_id
1 'polypeptide(L)'
;MRTITLIIVHCSANRQGSTLRMMDIDRLHRYLGWKGCGYHFVIPTDGTIETGRPLEQVGAHCKNHNRYSIGVCYIGGLANDGKTPMDTRTEAQREALQGLLRELHQRFPKALIVGHQDLDPSKSCPCFNVVNEFSD
;
A
#
# COMPACT_ATOMS: atom_id res chain seq x y z
N MET A 1 0.05 -8.70 20.65
CA MET A 1 0.37 -7.94 19.40
C MET A 1 0.90 -8.95 18.37
N ARG A 2 0.48 -8.88 17.09
CA ARG A 2 0.97 -9.82 16.07
C ARG A 2 2.44 -9.53 15.76
N THR A 3 3.20 -10.56 15.34
CA THR A 3 4.55 -10.36 14.81
C THR A 3 4.47 -9.69 13.45
N ILE A 4 5.16 -8.56 13.29
CA ILE A 4 5.30 -7.84 12.02
C ILE A 4 6.77 -7.88 11.61
N THR A 5 7.02 -8.40 10.41
CA THR A 5 8.35 -8.50 9.81
C THR A 5 8.46 -7.76 8.49
N LEU A 6 7.34 -7.31 7.92
CA LEU A 6 7.28 -6.61 6.63
C LEU A 6 6.31 -5.43 6.67
N ILE A 7 6.68 -4.33 6.05
CA ILE A 7 5.79 -3.23 5.67
C ILE A 7 5.82 -3.21 4.14
N ILE A 8 4.68 -3.54 3.51
CA ILE A 8 4.59 -3.76 2.06
C ILE A 8 3.85 -2.59 1.44
N VAL A 9 4.49 -1.87 0.53
CA VAL A 9 3.91 -0.76 -0.23
C VAL A 9 3.26 -1.27 -1.51
N HIS A 10 2.04 -0.78 -1.77
CA HIS A 10 1.19 -1.11 -2.91
C HIS A 10 0.72 0.15 -3.63
N CYS A 11 0.32 -0.02 -4.90
CA CYS A 11 -0.55 0.90 -5.62
C CYS A 11 -1.93 0.25 -5.82
N SER A 12 -2.98 1.05 -5.96
CA SER A 12 -4.34 0.53 -6.18
C SER A 12 -4.62 0.09 -7.63
N ALA A 13 -3.66 0.31 -8.54
CA ALA A 13 -3.79 0.10 -9.98
C ALA A 13 -4.96 0.89 -10.59
N ASN A 14 -5.09 2.16 -10.19
CA ASN A 14 -6.02 3.10 -10.79
C ASN A 14 -5.30 4.14 -11.63
N ARG A 15 -6.03 4.75 -12.57
CA ARG A 15 -5.54 5.85 -13.40
C ARG A 15 -5.04 7.01 -12.51
N GLN A 16 -3.94 7.63 -12.92
CA GLN A 16 -3.41 8.87 -12.34
C GLN A 16 -4.53 9.91 -12.13
N GLY A 17 -4.54 10.55 -10.95
CA GLY A 17 -5.54 11.54 -10.58
C GLY A 17 -6.89 10.94 -10.16
N SER A 18 -7.00 9.63 -9.96
CA SER A 18 -8.19 9.01 -9.39
C SER A 18 -8.53 9.58 -8.01
N THR A 19 -9.81 9.84 -7.77
CA THR A 19 -10.33 10.40 -6.52
C THR A 19 -10.82 9.34 -5.53
N LEU A 20 -10.49 8.07 -5.77
CA LEU A 20 -10.90 6.97 -4.90
C LEU A 20 -10.36 7.15 -3.48
N ARG A 21 -11.15 6.69 -2.52
CA ARG A 21 -10.84 6.70 -1.09
C ARG A 21 -10.81 5.27 -0.55
N MET A 22 -10.36 5.11 0.69
CA MET A 22 -10.35 3.84 1.41
C MET A 22 -11.73 3.16 1.39
N MET A 23 -12.81 3.94 1.55
CA MET A 23 -14.18 3.41 1.53
C MET A 23 -14.56 2.79 0.18
N ASP A 24 -14.06 3.34 -0.94
CA ASP A 24 -14.30 2.76 -2.27
C ASP A 24 -13.55 1.44 -2.43
N ILE A 25 -12.31 1.37 -1.92
CA ILE A 25 -11.52 0.14 -1.88
C ILE A 25 -12.18 -0.92 -0.98
N ASP A 26 -12.73 -0.53 0.17
CA ASP A 26 -13.49 -1.41 1.05
C ASP A 26 -14.73 -1.99 0.35
N ARG A 27 -15.52 -1.12 -0.28
CA ARG A 27 -16.70 -1.53 -1.05
C ARG A 27 -16.35 -2.51 -2.17
N LEU A 28 -15.32 -2.20 -2.95
CA LEU A 28 -14.85 -3.08 -4.04
C LEU A 28 -14.39 -4.43 -3.50
N HIS A 29 -13.55 -4.46 -2.46
CA HIS A 29 -13.08 -5.71 -1.88
C HIS A 29 -14.21 -6.55 -1.28
N ARG A 30 -15.23 -5.93 -0.65
CA ARG A 30 -16.43 -6.65 -0.20
C ARG A 30 -17.23 -7.24 -1.36
N TYR A 31 -17.36 -6.49 -2.45
CA TYR A 31 -18.00 -6.99 -3.67
C TYR A 31 -17.26 -8.21 -4.25
N LEU A 32 -15.93 -8.26 -4.12
CA LEU A 32 -15.10 -9.42 -4.47
C LEU A 32 -15.13 -10.56 -3.43
N GLY A 33 -16.01 -10.50 -2.43
CA GLY A 33 -16.19 -11.52 -1.40
C GLY A 33 -15.22 -11.42 -0.22
N TRP A 34 -14.46 -10.33 -0.10
CA TRP A 34 -13.56 -10.13 1.04
C TRP A 34 -14.31 -9.53 2.24
N LYS A 35 -13.71 -9.60 3.43
CA LYS A 35 -14.30 -9.04 4.67
C LYS A 35 -14.22 -7.51 4.77
N GLY A 36 -13.67 -6.83 3.77
CA GLY A 36 -13.37 -5.40 3.76
C GLY A 36 -12.04 -5.10 3.06
N CYS A 37 -11.61 -3.84 3.13
CA CYS A 37 -10.35 -3.35 2.56
C CYS A 37 -9.18 -4.29 2.89
N GLY A 38 -8.39 -4.71 1.91
CA GLY A 38 -7.26 -5.63 2.13
C GLY A 38 -6.05 -4.99 2.82
N TYR A 39 -5.93 -3.66 2.76
CA TYR A 39 -4.79 -2.89 3.27
C TYR A 39 -5.05 -2.38 4.69
N HIS A 40 -3.98 -2.04 5.41
CA HIS A 40 -4.07 -1.39 6.73
C HIS A 40 -4.16 0.13 6.59
N PHE A 41 -3.50 0.68 5.56
CA PHE A 41 -3.53 2.11 5.24
C PHE A 41 -3.76 2.31 3.75
N VAL A 42 -4.54 3.33 3.41
CA VAL A 42 -4.76 3.82 2.05
C VAL A 42 -4.42 5.30 2.02
N ILE A 43 -3.69 5.75 1.01
CA ILE A 43 -3.25 7.14 0.83
C ILE A 43 -3.87 7.68 -0.48
N PRO A 44 -5.00 8.41 -0.43
CA PRO A 44 -5.56 9.10 -1.59
C PRO A 44 -4.62 10.15 -2.17
N THR A 45 -4.95 10.70 -3.34
CA THR A 45 -4.09 11.64 -4.08
C THR A 45 -3.80 12.95 -3.34
N ASP A 46 -4.60 13.30 -2.32
CA ASP A 46 -4.40 14.47 -1.47
C ASP A 46 -3.41 14.24 -0.31
N GLY A 47 -2.87 13.02 -0.16
CA GLY A 47 -1.92 12.68 0.91
C GLY A 47 -2.56 12.34 2.26
N THR A 48 -3.89 12.33 2.38
CA THR A 48 -4.54 11.88 3.62
C THR A 48 -4.17 10.42 3.92
N ILE A 49 -3.89 10.07 5.17
CA ILE A 49 -3.71 8.66 5.57
C ILE A 49 -5.05 8.14 6.10
N GLU A 50 -5.69 7.26 5.33
CA GLU A 50 -6.96 6.64 5.71
C GLU A 50 -6.73 5.21 6.22
N THR A 51 -7.29 4.90 7.39
CA THR A 51 -7.14 3.60 8.03
C THR A 51 -8.11 2.57 7.44
N GLY A 52 -7.57 1.42 7.03
CA GLY A 52 -8.32 0.26 6.56
C GLY A 52 -8.45 -0.77 7.68
N ARG A 53 -7.83 -1.94 7.50
CA ARG A 53 -7.81 -2.98 8.53
C ARG A 53 -7.00 -2.57 9.76
N PRO A 54 -7.48 -2.87 10.99
CA PRO A 54 -6.70 -2.67 12.21
C PRO A 54 -5.36 -3.43 12.17
N LEU A 55 -4.33 -2.86 12.80
CA LEU A 55 -2.98 -3.44 12.91
C LEU A 55 -2.92 -4.74 13.75
N GLU A 56 -4.03 -5.16 14.34
CA GLU A 56 -4.19 -6.43 15.04
C GLU A 56 -4.73 -7.53 14.10
N GLN A 57 -5.41 -7.18 13.01
CA GLN A 57 -6.05 -8.11 12.08
C GLN A 57 -5.25 -8.40 10.81
N VAL A 58 -5.02 -9.67 10.50
CA VAL A 58 -4.31 -10.08 9.27
C VAL A 58 -4.91 -9.42 8.02
N GLY A 59 -4.03 -8.82 7.21
CA GLY A 59 -4.36 -8.17 5.95
C GLY A 59 -4.75 -9.15 4.84
N ALA A 60 -5.14 -8.60 3.69
CA ALA A 60 -5.41 -9.35 2.47
C ALA A 60 -4.86 -8.59 1.27
N HIS A 61 -3.53 -8.47 1.18
CA HIS A 61 -2.85 -7.62 0.19
C HIS A 61 -1.64 -8.26 -0.49
N CYS A 62 -1.01 -9.27 0.11
CA CYS A 62 0.13 -9.98 -0.47
C CYS A 62 0.06 -11.48 -0.10
N LYS A 63 -0.19 -12.32 -1.10
CA LYS A 63 -0.34 -13.78 -0.92
C LYS A 63 0.91 -14.33 -0.22
N ASN A 64 0.72 -15.25 0.73
CA ASN A 64 1.78 -15.84 1.57
C ASN A 64 2.50 -14.89 2.54
N HIS A 65 2.32 -13.57 2.44
CA HIS A 65 2.99 -12.59 3.31
C HIS A 65 2.03 -11.84 4.26
N ASN A 66 0.71 -11.97 4.08
CA ASN A 66 -0.32 -11.27 4.87
C ASN A 66 -0.17 -11.42 6.40
N ARG A 67 0.23 -12.60 6.88
CA ARG A 67 0.20 -12.93 8.31
C ARG A 67 1.14 -12.06 9.15
N TYR A 68 2.26 -11.66 8.57
CA TYR A 68 3.36 -10.97 9.26
C TYR A 68 3.64 -9.58 8.68
N SER A 69 2.68 -8.98 7.96
CA SER A 69 2.89 -7.74 7.24
C SER A 69 1.84 -6.66 7.49
N ILE A 70 2.26 -5.42 7.23
CA ILE A 70 1.40 -4.24 7.14
C ILE A 70 1.38 -3.79 5.68
N GLY A 71 0.24 -3.92 5.00
CA GLY A 71 0.02 -3.33 3.68
C GLY A 71 -0.35 -1.84 3.73
N VAL A 72 0.40 -1.01 3.00
CA VAL A 72 0.14 0.41 2.74
C VAL A 72 -0.12 0.59 1.25
N CYS A 73 -1.25 1.18 0.85
CA CYS A 73 -1.61 1.37 -0.55
C CYS A 73 -1.77 2.85 -0.88
N TYR A 74 -1.11 3.35 -1.93
CA TYR A 74 -1.45 4.66 -2.47
C TYR A 74 -2.45 4.51 -3.64
N ILE A 75 -3.35 5.48 -3.80
CA ILE A 75 -4.30 5.52 -4.91
C ILE A 75 -3.58 5.98 -6.18
N GLY A 76 -3.60 5.13 -7.21
CA GLY A 76 -2.88 5.33 -8.46
C GLY A 76 -2.18 4.07 -8.97
N GLY A 77 -1.11 4.24 -9.73
CA GLY A 77 -0.27 3.15 -10.25
C GLY A 77 -0.44 2.87 -11.75
N LEU A 78 -1.37 3.55 -12.44
CA LEU A 78 -1.53 3.48 -13.89
C LEU A 78 -1.48 4.88 -14.51
N ALA A 79 -0.81 5.01 -15.64
CA ALA A 79 -0.78 6.23 -16.44
C ALA A 79 -2.18 6.67 -16.91
N ASN A 80 -2.25 7.81 -17.60
CA ASN A 80 -3.50 8.39 -18.08
C ASN A 80 -4.31 7.48 -19.03
N ASP A 81 -3.66 6.50 -19.66
CA ASP A 81 -4.33 5.50 -20.49
C ASP A 81 -5.11 4.45 -19.67
N GLY A 82 -4.93 4.42 -18.34
CA GLY A 82 -5.53 3.45 -17.42
C GLY A 82 -5.02 2.02 -17.63
N LYS A 83 -3.85 1.84 -18.27
CA LYS A 83 -3.30 0.53 -18.64
C LYS A 83 -1.82 0.39 -18.32
N THR A 84 -1.03 1.44 -18.56
CA THR A 84 0.43 1.39 -18.40
C THR A 84 0.82 1.57 -16.94
N PRO A 85 1.48 0.60 -16.29
CA PRO A 85 1.98 0.77 -14.92
C PRO A 85 2.97 1.91 -14.82
N MET A 86 2.79 2.80 -13.84
CA MET A 86 3.64 3.98 -13.65
C MET A 86 3.55 4.46 -12.20
N ASP A 87 4.65 4.93 -11.61
CA ASP A 87 4.60 5.66 -10.34
C ASP A 87 3.85 6.97 -10.55
N THR A 88 2.63 7.04 -10.05
CA THR A 88 1.76 8.21 -10.18
C THR A 88 1.55 8.93 -8.85
N ARG A 89 2.38 8.66 -7.83
CA ARG A 89 2.25 9.32 -6.53
C ARG A 89 2.36 10.83 -6.69
N THR A 90 1.44 11.55 -6.07
CA THR A 90 1.56 13.00 -5.86
C THR A 90 2.61 13.31 -4.80
N GLU A 91 3.11 14.55 -4.75
CA GLU A 91 4.03 14.97 -3.68
C GLU A 91 3.42 14.78 -2.29
N ALA A 92 2.14 15.10 -2.12
CA ALA A 92 1.43 14.87 -0.86
C ALA A 92 1.39 13.37 -0.47
N GLN A 93 1.21 12.47 -1.45
CA GLN A 93 1.31 11.03 -1.21
C GLN A 93 2.73 10.59 -0.85
N ARG A 94 3.76 11.16 -1.48
CA ARG A 94 5.17 10.85 -1.17
C ARG A 94 5.51 11.25 0.26
N GLU A 95 5.15 12.46 0.66
CA GLU A 95 5.36 12.98 2.03
C GLU A 95 4.62 12.13 3.07
N ALA A 96 3.33 11.87 2.85
CA ALA A 96 2.52 11.05 3.73
C ALA A 96 3.04 9.61 3.86
N LEU A 97 3.43 8.99 2.72
CA LEU A 97 4.01 7.66 2.71
C LEU A 97 5.33 7.64 3.50
N GLN A 98 6.22 8.61 3.29
CA GLN A 98 7.49 8.68 4.02
C GLN A 98 7.28 8.84 5.52
N GLY A 99 6.38 9.74 5.94
CA GLY A 99 6.03 9.94 7.35
C GLY A 99 5.45 8.67 7.99
N LEU A 100 4.50 8.03 7.31
CA LEU A 100 3.87 6.80 7.79
C LEU A 100 4.87 5.65 7.89
N LEU A 101 5.73 5.46 6.88
CA LEU A 101 6.73 4.40 6.90
C LEU A 101 7.74 4.61 8.03
N ARG A 102 8.16 5.85 8.30
CA ARG A 102 9.01 6.17 9.46
C ARG A 102 8.34 5.81 10.79
N GLU A 103 7.08 6.20 10.99
CA GLU A 103 6.33 5.88 12.21
C GLU A 103 6.18 4.36 12.39
N LEU A 104 5.80 3.66 11.33
CA LEU A 104 5.66 2.21 11.35
C LEU A 104 6.99 1.51 11.61
N HIS A 105 8.09 1.98 11.02
CA HIS A 105 9.40 1.39 11.25
C HIS A 105 9.91 1.65 12.68
N GLN A 106 9.63 2.83 13.26
CA GLN A 106 9.91 3.08 14.69
C GLN A 106 9.14 2.11 15.60
N ARG A 107 7.87 1.82 15.29
CA ARG A 107 7.05 0.87 16.05
C ARG A 107 7.45 -0.59 15.82
N PHE A 108 7.94 -0.91 14.62
CA PHE A 108 8.33 -2.26 14.21
C PHE A 108 9.77 -2.26 13.63
N PRO A 109 10.80 -2.03 14.46
CA PRO A 109 12.17 -1.73 13.99
C PRO A 109 12.88 -2.88 13.29
N LYS A 110 12.32 -4.10 13.33
CA LYS A 110 12.84 -5.26 12.59
C LYS A 110 12.10 -5.52 11.28
N ALA A 111 11.07 -4.74 10.97
CA ALA A 111 10.26 -4.94 9.78
C ALA A 111 10.95 -4.32 8.56
N LEU A 112 11.10 -5.11 7.49
CA LEU A 112 11.64 -4.61 6.23
C LEU A 112 10.57 -3.82 5.47
N ILE A 113 10.97 -2.69 4.89
CA ILE A 113 10.11 -1.89 4.01
C ILE A 113 10.37 -2.35 2.57
N VAL A 114 9.34 -2.89 1.92
CA VAL A 114 9.43 -3.49 0.58
C VAL A 114 8.21 -3.13 -0.26
N GLY A 115 8.35 -3.23 -1.59
CA GLY A 115 7.24 -3.20 -2.53
C GLY A 115 6.64 -4.58 -2.75
N HIS A 116 5.42 -4.64 -3.27
CA HIS A 116 4.81 -5.92 -3.65
C HIS A 116 5.67 -6.68 -4.68
N GLN A 117 6.25 -5.97 -5.65
CA GLN A 117 7.13 -6.54 -6.68
C GLN A 117 8.39 -7.21 -6.10
N ASP A 118 8.87 -6.80 -4.93
CA ASP A 118 10.04 -7.40 -4.28
C ASP A 118 9.73 -8.80 -3.72
N LEU A 119 8.44 -9.10 -3.52
CA LEU A 119 7.94 -10.39 -3.03
C LEU A 119 7.30 -11.23 -4.14
N ASP A 120 6.81 -10.58 -5.20
CA ASP A 120 6.29 -11.20 -6.41
C ASP A 120 6.76 -10.41 -7.65
N PRO A 121 7.91 -10.77 -8.24
CA PRO A 121 8.50 -10.06 -9.39
C PRO A 121 7.63 -10.05 -10.66
N SER A 122 6.55 -10.83 -10.70
CA SER A 122 5.58 -10.78 -11.80
C SER A 122 4.66 -9.54 -11.74
N LYS A 123 4.67 -8.82 -10.61
CA LYS A 123 3.88 -7.61 -10.39
C LYS A 123 4.72 -6.37 -10.66
N SER A 124 4.13 -5.37 -11.29
CA SER A 124 4.71 -4.02 -11.36
C SER A 124 4.41 -3.17 -10.13
N CYS A 125 3.55 -3.62 -9.21
CA CYS A 125 3.14 -2.87 -8.02
C CYS A 125 4.30 -2.76 -7.02
N PRO A 126 4.65 -1.58 -6.47
CA PRO A 126 3.90 -0.32 -6.46
C PRO A 126 4.31 0.69 -7.55
N CYS A 127 4.96 0.22 -8.62
CA CYS A 127 5.40 0.97 -9.80
C CYS A 127 6.63 1.85 -9.59
N PHE A 128 7.34 1.66 -8.48
CA PHE A 128 8.66 2.24 -8.20
C PHE A 128 9.48 1.27 -7.33
N ASN A 129 10.78 1.52 -7.22
CA ASN A 129 11.68 0.71 -6.40
C ASN A 129 11.65 1.18 -4.94
N VAL A 130 10.87 0.48 -4.11
CA VAL A 130 10.67 0.83 -2.69
C VAL A 130 11.96 0.66 -1.89
N VAL A 131 12.67 -0.46 -2.06
CA VAL A 131 13.90 -0.74 -1.31
C VAL A 131 14.97 0.31 -1.60
N ASN A 132 15.10 0.77 -2.84
CA ASN A 132 16.05 1.82 -3.20
C ASN A 132 15.61 3.23 -2.72
N GLU A 133 14.31 3.49 -2.61
CA GLU A 133 13.80 4.79 -2.14
C GLU A 133 13.87 4.93 -0.61
N PHE A 134 13.73 3.83 0.12
CA PHE A 134 13.70 3.79 1.58
C PHE A 134 14.85 2.96 2.18
N SER A 135 15.94 2.77 1.43
CA SER A 135 17.19 2.30 2.00
C SER A 135 17.80 3.45 2.81
N ASP A 136 17.82 3.28 4.14
CA ASP A 136 18.68 4.09 5.01
C ASP A 136 20.16 3.81 4.72
#